data_AF-A0A7Y1VVL0-F1
#
_entry.id   AF-A0A7Y1VVL0-F1
#
_cell.length_a   1.000
_cell.length_b   1.000
_cell.length_c   1.000
_cell.angle_alpha   90.00
_cell.angle_beta   90.00
_cell.angle_gamma   90.00
#
_symmetry.space_group_name_H-M   'P 1'
#
loop_
_entity.id
_entity.type
_entity.pdbx_description
1 polymer ?
#
loop_
_entity_poly.entity_id
_entity_poly.type
_entity_poly.pdbx_seq_one_letter_code
_entity_poly.pdbx_strand_id
1 'polypeptide(L)'
;MNNLENIHAIEKYFDQRLSEQEMEDLEVRLLTDPMFRHEFETFRILKQGIIFSARRTTLSQKIERLKTWNGGAKENTKIKSTATKGHILRSRIKRMAPWAIAVSLLFLLSIPILMPEPTTPKQLFAKYFEPSPNFGPQPSRNVDPNIPAQEAYLAYDLGDYELAASLFETHLKQDSSC
;
A
#
# COMPACT_ATOMS: atom_id res chain seq x y z
N MET A 1 -23.31 -13.34 12.97
CA MET A 1 -23.44 -11.93 13.38
C MET A 1 -23.69 -11.10 12.14
N ASN A 2 -24.65 -10.16 12.19
CA ASN A 2 -25.23 -9.54 11.00
C ASN A 2 -24.30 -8.46 10.43
N ASN A 3 -23.91 -8.60 9.16
CA ASN A 3 -23.08 -7.64 8.41
C ASN A 3 -23.63 -6.19 8.50
N LEU A 4 -24.95 -6.05 8.57
CA LEU A 4 -25.64 -4.75 8.72
C LEU A 4 -25.29 -4.01 10.03
N GLU A 5 -25.08 -4.74 11.12
CA GLU A 5 -24.76 -4.18 12.43
C GLU A 5 -23.32 -3.65 12.45
N ASN A 6 -22.40 -4.38 11.81
CA ASN A 6 -21.01 -3.97 11.65
C ASN A 6 -20.90 -2.66 10.86
N ILE A 7 -21.59 -2.57 9.70
CA ILE A 7 -21.58 -1.37 8.87
C ILE A 7 -22.07 -0.15 9.66
N HIS A 8 -23.15 -0.31 10.43
CA HIS A 8 -23.71 0.79 11.21
C HIS A 8 -22.78 1.28 12.33
N ALA A 9 -22.08 0.36 13.01
CA ALA A 9 -21.08 0.72 14.02
C ALA A 9 -19.88 1.46 13.39
N ILE A 10 -19.40 0.97 12.24
CA ILE A 10 -18.31 1.58 11.48
C ILE A 10 -18.71 2.98 10.98
N GLU A 11 -19.93 3.15 10.49
CA GLU A 11 -20.45 4.44 10.03
C GLU A 11 -20.55 5.45 11.18
N LYS A 12 -21.13 5.06 12.32
CA LYS A 12 -21.17 5.88 13.53
C LYS A 12 -19.79 6.32 13.99
N TYR A 13 -18.79 5.44 13.91
CA TYR A 13 -17.39 5.77 14.21
C TYR A 13 -16.89 6.91 13.33
N PHE A 14 -17.04 6.74 12.02
CA PHE A 14 -16.52 7.71 11.06
C PHE A 14 -17.28 9.05 11.06
N ASP A 15 -18.48 9.08 11.62
CA ASP A 15 -19.29 10.28 11.80
C ASP A 15 -19.16 10.91 13.19
N GLN A 16 -18.30 10.36 14.05
CA GLN A 16 -18.06 10.83 15.42
C GLN A 16 -19.33 10.82 16.30
N ARG A 17 -20.18 9.81 16.12
CA ARG A 17 -21.46 9.66 16.84
C ARG A 17 -21.50 8.49 17.83
N LEU A 18 -20.36 7.86 18.08
CA LEU A 18 -20.26 6.81 19.11
C LEU A 18 -20.28 7.44 20.50
N SER A 19 -21.03 6.82 21.40
CA SER A 19 -20.86 7.02 22.84
C SER A 19 -19.55 6.39 23.33
N GLU A 20 -19.13 6.76 24.54
CA GLU A 20 -17.89 6.26 25.16
C GLU A 20 -17.90 4.72 25.33
N GLN A 21 -19.06 4.16 25.69
CA GLN A 21 -19.26 2.71 25.79
C GLN A 21 -19.20 2.01 24.43
N GLU A 22 -19.85 2.56 23.40
CA GLU A 22 -19.81 1.98 22.05
C GLU A 22 -18.41 2.08 21.42
N MET A 23 -17.61 3.07 21.82
CA MET A 23 -16.22 3.21 21.40
C MET A 23 -15.34 2.12 22.00
N GLU A 24 -15.49 1.83 23.29
CA GLU A 24 -14.77 0.74 23.97
C GLU A 24 -15.13 -0.62 23.34
N ASP A 25 -16.42 -0.87 23.09
CA ASP A 25 -16.89 -2.08 22.41
C ASP A 25 -16.30 -2.22 21.00
N LEU A 26 -16.17 -1.10 20.28
CA LEU A 26 -15.57 -1.08 18.94
C LEU A 26 -14.06 -1.38 19.00
N GLU A 27 -13.34 -0.82 19.95
CA GLU A 27 -11.91 -1.08 20.14
C GLU A 27 -11.64 -2.54 20.50
N VAL A 28 -12.44 -3.12 21.40
CA VAL A 28 -12.38 -4.54 21.73
C VAL A 28 -12.62 -5.37 20.48
N ARG A 29 -13.68 -5.08 19.71
CA ARG A 29 -14.00 -5.80 18.47
C ARG A 29 -12.91 -5.68 17.42
N LEU A 30 -12.29 -4.50 17.28
CA LEU A 30 -11.14 -4.32 16.40
C LEU A 30 -9.96 -5.20 16.80
N LEU A 31 -9.77 -5.52 18.08
CA LEU A 31 -8.69 -6.37 18.57
C LEU A 31 -9.04 -7.87 18.50
N THR A 32 -10.28 -8.23 18.81
CA THR A 32 -10.70 -9.63 18.96
C THR A 32 -11.26 -10.27 17.68
N ASP A 33 -11.81 -9.49 16.75
CA ASP A 33 -12.44 -9.98 15.52
C ASP A 33 -11.66 -9.53 14.26
N PRO A 34 -10.87 -10.44 13.64
CA PRO A 34 -10.14 -10.14 12.41
C PRO A 34 -11.03 -9.80 11.21
N MET A 35 -12.22 -10.38 11.12
CA MET A 35 -13.15 -10.11 10.00
C MET A 35 -13.72 -8.71 10.11
N PHE A 36 -14.14 -8.31 11.31
CA PHE A 36 -14.58 -6.95 11.58
C PHE A 36 -13.47 -5.93 11.32
N ARG A 37 -12.23 -6.23 11.72
CA ARG A 37 -11.06 -5.36 11.44
C ARG A 37 -10.85 -5.16 9.94
N HIS A 38 -10.97 -6.23 9.15
CA HIS A 38 -10.83 -6.14 7.69
C HIS A 38 -11.93 -5.28 7.06
N GLU A 39 -13.18 -5.45 7.49
CA GLU A 39 -14.31 -4.62 7.06
C GLU A 39 -14.09 -3.14 7.43
N PHE A 40 -13.66 -2.86 8.65
CA PHE A 40 -13.34 -1.50 9.12
C PHE A 40 -12.26 -0.83 8.27
N GLU A 41 -11.15 -1.53 8.00
CA GLU A 41 -10.06 -1.00 7.15
C GLU A 41 -10.52 -0.74 5.72
N THR A 42 -11.35 -1.63 5.17
CA THR A 42 -11.94 -1.46 3.83
C THR A 42 -12.77 -0.17 3.76
N PHE A 43 -13.65 0.05 4.75
CA PHE A 43 -14.44 1.27 4.86
C PHE A 43 -13.57 2.52 5.06
N ARG A 44 -12.49 2.42 5.86
CA ARG A 44 -11.53 3.51 6.08
C ARG A 44 -10.90 3.96 4.78
N ILE A 45 -10.39 3.01 4.00
CA ILE A 45 -9.73 3.26 2.71
C ILE A 45 -10.74 3.86 1.72
N LEU A 46 -11.97 3.32 1.66
CA LEU A 46 -13.02 3.84 0.79
C LEU A 46 -13.37 5.29 1.11
N LYS A 47 -13.61 5.62 2.40
CA LYS A 47 -13.92 7.00 2.83
C LYS A 47 -12.76 7.95 2.51
N GLN A 48 -11.51 7.54 2.73
CA GLN A 48 -10.34 8.34 2.38
C GLN A 48 -10.21 8.57 0.87
N GLY A 49 -10.44 7.53 0.05
CA GLY A 49 -10.41 7.65 -1.42
C GLY A 49 -11.47 8.60 -1.96
N ILE A 50 -12.69 8.54 -1.41
CA ILE A 50 -13.78 9.45 -1.77
C ILE A 50 -13.42 10.90 -1.39
N ILE A 51 -12.93 11.14 -0.17
CA ILE A 51 -12.52 12.49 0.27
C ILE A 51 -11.38 13.03 -0.59
N PHE A 52 -10.37 12.21 -0.90
CA PHE A 52 -9.23 12.60 -1.72
C PHE A 52 -9.64 12.97 -3.15
N SER A 53 -10.46 12.13 -3.78
CA SER A 53 -10.96 12.38 -5.14
C SER A 53 -11.83 13.64 -5.20
N ALA A 54 -12.74 13.84 -4.24
CA ALA A 54 -13.56 15.05 -4.14
C ALA A 54 -12.73 16.33 -3.92
N ARG A 55 -11.65 16.26 -3.13
CA ARG A 55 -10.70 17.38 -2.97
C ARG A 55 -9.92 17.67 -4.26
N ARG A 56 -9.55 16.64 -5.01
CA ARG A 56 -8.83 16.80 -6.27
C ARG A 56 -9.69 17.48 -7.33
N THR A 57 -10.97 17.11 -7.45
CA THR A 57 -11.89 17.75 -8.40
C THR A 57 -12.16 19.20 -8.05
N THR A 58 -12.45 19.50 -6.78
CA THR A 58 -12.67 20.87 -6.30
C THR A 58 -11.42 21.74 -6.45
N LEU A 59 -10.23 21.20 -6.18
CA LEU A 59 -8.96 21.90 -6.40
C LEU A 59 -8.72 22.19 -7.88
N SER A 60 -8.95 21.22 -8.77
CA SER A 60 -8.85 21.42 -10.22
C SER A 60 -9.80 22.50 -10.72
N GLN A 61 -11.05 22.49 -10.27
CA GLN A 61 -12.04 23.54 -10.58
C GLN A 61 -11.59 24.91 -10.08
N LYS A 62 -11.01 24.99 -8.88
CA LYS A 62 -10.48 26.25 -8.32
C LYS A 62 -9.30 26.77 -9.13
N ILE A 63 -8.40 25.88 -9.56
CA ILE A 63 -7.26 26.23 -10.42
C ILE A 63 -7.73 26.72 -11.79
N GLU A 64 -8.73 26.06 -12.38
CA GLU A 64 -9.31 26.46 -13.67
C GLU A 64 -9.96 27.85 -13.60
N ARG A 65 -10.74 28.12 -12.55
CA ARG A 65 -11.30 29.45 -12.28
C ARG A 65 -10.22 30.52 -12.13
N LEU A 66 -9.09 30.20 -11.50
CA LEU A 66 -7.97 31.14 -11.36
C LEU A 66 -7.23 31.38 -12.69
N LYS A 67 -7.11 30.36 -13.54
CA LYS A 67 -6.54 30.51 -14.89
C LYS A 67 -7.39 31.40 -15.78
N THR A 68 -8.71 31.25 -15.75
CA THR A 68 -9.63 32.09 -16.53
C THR A 68 -9.74 33.50 -15.96
N TRP A 69 -9.65 33.68 -14.64
CA TRP A 69 -9.59 34.99 -13.98
C TRP A 69 -8.36 35.81 -14.38
N ASN A 70 -7.19 35.17 -14.57
CA ASN A 70 -5.97 35.85 -15.02
C ASN A 70 -5.99 36.28 -16.50
N GLY A 71 -7.06 36.00 -17.25
CA GLY A 71 -7.26 36.49 -18.62
C GLY A 71 -7.70 37.96 -18.72
N GLY A 72 -8.01 38.64 -17.59
CA GLY A 72 -8.46 40.03 -17.57
C GLY A 72 -7.40 41.07 -17.15
N ALA A 73 -6.30 40.66 -16.52
CA ALA A 73 -5.25 41.56 -16.07
C ALA A 73 -4.17 41.74 -17.17
N LYS A 74 -4.52 42.46 -18.24
CA LYS A 74 -3.51 43.16 -19.04
C LYS A 74 -2.87 44.22 -18.14
N GLU A 75 -1.75 43.88 -17.52
CA GLU A 75 -0.93 44.76 -16.70
C GLU A 75 -0.20 45.79 -17.59
N ASN A 76 -0.96 46.75 -18.14
CA ASN A 76 -0.44 48.06 -18.50
C ASN A 76 -0.55 48.97 -17.27
N THR A 77 0.16 48.63 -16.19
CA THR A 77 0.28 49.54 -15.06
C THR A 77 1.69 50.10 -15.09
N LYS A 78 1.85 51.25 -15.75
CA LYS A 78 2.96 52.17 -15.45
C LYS A 78 2.82 52.58 -13.99
N ILE A 79 3.41 51.79 -13.09
CA ILE A 79 3.58 52.17 -11.70
C ILE A 79 4.56 53.35 -11.70
N LYS A 80 4.04 54.58 -11.64
CA LYS A 80 4.82 55.72 -11.17
C LYS A 80 5.16 55.42 -9.71
N SER A 81 6.34 54.86 -9.46
CA SER A 81 6.83 54.66 -8.11
C SER A 81 7.10 56.02 -7.48
N THR A 82 6.20 56.48 -6.62
CA THR A 82 6.52 57.52 -5.64
C THR A 82 7.53 56.93 -4.68
N ALA A 83 8.80 57.26 -4.92
CA ALA A 83 9.91 56.88 -4.08
C ALA A 83 9.78 57.54 -2.70
N THR A 84 9.38 56.78 -1.68
CA THR A 84 9.91 56.96 -0.32
C THR A 84 9.49 55.74 0.53
N LYS A 85 10.41 55.23 1.36
CA LYS A 85 10.25 54.12 2.34
C LYS A 85 10.62 52.69 1.91
N GLY A 86 11.32 52.48 0.80
CA GLY A 86 11.83 51.15 0.38
C GLY A 86 13.24 50.77 0.89
N HIS A 87 14.01 51.71 1.45
CA HIS A 87 15.45 51.50 1.67
C HIS A 87 15.81 50.73 2.95
N ILE A 88 14.91 50.66 3.94
CA ILE A 88 15.21 50.11 5.28
C ILE A 88 14.99 48.59 5.33
N LEU A 89 14.02 48.04 4.58
CA LEU A 89 13.83 46.58 4.47
C LEU A 89 14.88 45.91 3.58
N ARG A 90 15.39 46.62 2.56
CA ARG A 90 16.35 46.06 1.59
C ARG A 90 17.72 45.76 2.20
N SER A 91 18.10 46.42 3.31
CA SER A 91 19.40 46.18 3.98
C SER A 91 19.36 45.00 4.96
N ARG A 92 18.26 44.78 5.68
CA ARG A 92 18.11 43.62 6.59
C ARG A 92 18.03 42.30 5.83
N ILE A 93 17.29 42.29 4.71
CA ILE A 93 17.16 41.09 3.86
C ILE A 93 18.52 40.67 3.28
N LYS A 94 19.36 41.63 2.86
CA LYS A 94 20.72 41.33 2.38
C LYS A 94 21.64 40.76 3.47
N ARG A 95 21.44 41.12 4.73
CA ARG A 95 22.24 40.62 5.86
C ARG A 95 21.84 39.20 6.26
N MET A 96 20.57 38.84 6.10
CA MET A 96 20.04 37.50 6.44
C MET A 96 20.02 36.53 5.26
N ALA A 97 20.12 37.01 4.02
CA ALA A 97 20.19 36.19 2.82
C ALA A 97 21.22 35.04 2.89
N PRO A 98 22.49 35.24 3.32
CA PRO A 98 23.44 34.13 3.39
C PRO A 98 23.06 33.08 4.45
N TRP A 99 22.41 33.48 5.55
CA TRP A 99 21.94 32.56 6.59
C TRP A 99 20.75 31.73 6.11
N ALA A 100 19.80 32.36 5.40
CA ALA A 100 18.67 31.66 4.81
C ALA A 100 19.12 30.64 3.75
N ILE A 101 20.13 30.97 2.95
CA ILE A 101 20.73 30.06 1.97
C ILE A 101 21.39 28.86 2.67
N ALA A 102 22.17 29.11 3.74
CA ALA A 102 22.83 28.05 4.50
C ALA A 102 21.84 27.08 5.16
N VAL A 103 20.75 27.60 5.75
CA VAL A 103 19.70 26.77 6.36
C VAL A 103 18.96 25.94 5.30
N SER A 104 18.64 26.52 4.14
CA SER A 104 18.03 25.77 3.04
C SER A 104 18.93 24.66 2.49
N LEU A 105 20.24 24.90 2.40
CA LEU A 105 21.22 23.88 1.99
C LEU A 105 21.32 22.74 2.99
N LEU A 106 21.35 23.05 4.29
CA LEU A 106 21.31 22.04 5.36
C LEU A 106 20.03 21.22 5.31
N PHE A 107 18.89 21.88 5.07
CA PHE A 107 17.61 21.18 4.93
C PHE A 107 17.62 20.26 3.71
N LEU A 108 18.13 20.71 2.56
CA LEU A 108 18.24 19.87 1.35
C LEU A 108 19.16 18.66 1.56
N LEU A 109 20.29 18.84 2.24
CA LEU A 109 21.22 17.74 2.53
C LEU A 109 20.68 16.71 3.52
N SER A 110 19.73 17.12 4.38
CA SER A 110 19.14 16.23 5.40
C SER A 110 18.09 15.26 4.85
N ILE A 111 17.48 15.57 3.71
CA ILE A 111 16.42 14.76 3.07
C ILE A 111 16.85 13.31 2.77
N PRO A 112 18.02 13.03 2.15
CA PRO A 112 18.42 11.65 1.84
C PRO A 112 18.72 10.79 3.09
N ILE A 113 18.97 11.40 4.25
CA ILE A 113 19.28 10.67 5.50
C ILE A 113 18.00 10.13 6.15
N LEU A 114 16.87 10.80 5.93
CA LEU A 114 15.58 10.46 6.55
C LEU A 114 14.68 9.59 5.65
N MET A 115 15.07 9.36 4.40
CA MET A 115 14.28 8.56 3.47
C MET A 115 14.66 7.08 3.58
N PRO A 116 13.72 6.17 3.90
CA PRO A 116 13.99 4.74 3.85
C PRO A 116 14.33 4.33 2.41
N GLU A 117 15.31 3.44 2.25
CA GLU A 117 15.70 2.95 0.93
C GLU A 117 14.48 2.37 0.20
N PRO A 118 14.29 2.69 -1.09
CA PRO A 118 13.21 2.10 -1.87
C PRO A 118 13.45 0.59 -1.93
N THR A 119 12.52 -0.19 -1.37
CA THR A 119 12.56 -1.65 -1.44
C THR A 119 12.58 -2.05 -2.90
N THR A 120 13.69 -2.62 -3.36
CA THR A 120 13.81 -3.06 -4.75
C THR A 120 12.89 -4.26 -4.98
N PRO A 121 12.39 -4.48 -6.21
CA PRO A 121 11.57 -5.66 -6.53
C PRO A 121 12.24 -6.99 -6.12
N LYS A 122 13.58 -7.05 -6.15
CA LYS A 122 14.36 -8.21 -5.69
C LYS A 122 14.26 -8.44 -4.18
N GLN A 123 14.30 -7.37 -3.38
CA GLN A 123 14.14 -7.46 -1.92
C GLN A 123 12.72 -7.86 -1.52
N LEU A 124 11.72 -7.37 -2.27
CA LEU A 124 10.32 -7.81 -2.12
C LEU A 124 10.18 -9.30 -2.43
N PHE A 125 10.73 -9.76 -3.54
CA PHE A 125 10.71 -11.18 -3.91
C PHE A 125 11.36 -12.05 -2.85
N ALA A 126 12.57 -11.70 -2.39
CA ALA A 126 13.29 -12.49 -1.40
C ALA A 126 12.56 -12.58 -0.04
N LYS A 127 11.75 -11.59 0.32
CA LYS A 127 11.02 -11.56 1.60
C LYS A 127 9.74 -12.39 1.59
N TYR A 128 9.08 -12.49 0.44
CA TYR A 128 7.73 -13.08 0.34
C TYR A 128 7.66 -14.34 -0.53
N PHE A 129 8.75 -14.70 -1.22
CA PHE A 129 8.79 -15.92 -2.01
C PHE A 129 9.20 -17.10 -1.14
N GLU A 130 8.22 -17.95 -0.84
CA GLU A 130 8.48 -19.30 -0.35
C GLU A 130 8.49 -20.26 -1.55
N PRO A 131 9.57 -21.01 -1.78
CA PRO A 131 9.55 -22.04 -2.80
C PRO A 131 8.52 -23.10 -2.40
N SER A 132 7.47 -23.25 -3.21
CA SER A 132 6.50 -24.32 -2.99
C SER A 132 7.23 -25.66 -3.02
N PRO A 133 6.97 -26.56 -2.05
CA PRO A 133 7.49 -27.92 -2.13
C PRO A 133 6.95 -28.55 -3.41
N ASN A 134 7.83 -29.17 -4.20
CA ASN A 134 7.40 -29.96 -5.35
C ASN A 134 6.63 -31.16 -4.81
N PHE A 135 5.31 -31.19 -5.05
CA PHE A 135 4.42 -32.26 -4.57
C PHE A 135 4.66 -33.61 -5.25
N GLY A 136 5.52 -33.65 -6.27
CA GLY A 136 5.91 -34.85 -6.95
C GLY A 136 7.29 -34.71 -7.60
N PRO A 137 7.89 -35.83 -8.01
CA PRO A 137 9.12 -35.81 -8.77
C PRO A 137 8.89 -35.14 -10.12
N GLN A 138 9.92 -34.46 -10.61
CA GLN A 138 9.84 -33.87 -11.94
C GLN A 138 9.76 -34.98 -12.99
N PRO A 139 8.97 -34.80 -14.06
CA PRO A 139 8.87 -35.78 -15.13
C PRO A 139 10.24 -35.93 -15.79
N SER A 140 10.94 -37.00 -15.47
CA SER A 140 12.15 -37.42 -16.16
C SER A 140 11.87 -38.65 -17.00
N ARG A 141 12.49 -38.72 -18.18
CA ARG A 141 12.31 -39.84 -19.12
C ARG A 141 12.83 -41.18 -18.57
N ASN A 142 13.68 -41.15 -17.54
CA ASN A 142 14.19 -42.32 -16.85
C ASN A 142 13.62 -42.37 -15.42
N VAL A 143 13.26 -43.57 -14.97
CA VAL A 143 12.91 -43.84 -13.58
C VAL A 143 14.22 -43.95 -12.79
N ASP A 144 14.42 -43.03 -11.85
CA ASP A 144 15.47 -43.07 -10.85
C ASP A 144 14.95 -43.87 -9.64
N PRO A 145 15.59 -45.01 -9.30
CA PRO A 145 15.15 -45.85 -8.19
C PRO A 145 15.27 -45.16 -6.82
N ASN A 146 15.96 -44.01 -6.72
CA ASN A 146 16.10 -43.26 -5.48
C ASN A 146 14.96 -42.27 -5.23
N ILE A 147 14.02 -42.12 -6.16
CA ILE A 147 12.90 -41.20 -6.06
C ILE A 147 11.62 -41.99 -5.74
N PRO A 148 11.06 -41.85 -4.53
CA PRO A 148 9.85 -42.56 -4.15
C PRO A 148 8.68 -42.25 -5.08
N ALA A 149 7.89 -43.26 -5.42
CA ALA A 149 6.68 -43.16 -6.24
C ALA A 149 6.86 -42.61 -7.67
N GLN A 150 8.09 -42.47 -8.19
CA GLN A 150 8.30 -41.95 -9.55
C GLN A 150 7.63 -42.77 -10.65
N GLU A 151 7.64 -44.10 -10.50
CA GLU A 151 6.95 -45.01 -11.41
C GLU A 151 5.42 -44.78 -11.41
N ALA A 152 4.85 -44.45 -10.25
CA ALA A 152 3.42 -44.12 -10.12
C ALA A 152 3.06 -42.83 -10.85
N TYR A 153 3.91 -41.79 -10.75
CA TYR A 153 3.74 -40.55 -11.50
C TYR A 153 3.88 -40.75 -13.02
N LEU A 154 4.83 -41.59 -13.45
CA LEU A 154 5.01 -41.91 -14.87
C LEU A 154 3.80 -42.66 -15.44
N ALA A 155 3.26 -43.64 -14.70
CA ALA A 155 2.03 -44.33 -15.07
C ALA A 155 0.83 -43.38 -15.20
N TYR A 156 0.71 -42.43 -14.25
CA TYR A 156 -0.32 -41.40 -14.27
C TYR A 156 -0.21 -40.50 -15.51
N ASP A 157 1.01 -40.04 -15.84
CA ASP A 157 1.28 -39.19 -17.00
C ASP A 157 1.01 -39.93 -18.34
N LEU A 158 1.20 -41.25 -18.37
CA LEU A 158 0.87 -42.10 -19.52
C LEU A 158 -0.63 -42.43 -19.62
N GLY A 159 -1.44 -42.05 -18.63
CA GLY A 159 -2.88 -42.31 -18.58
C GLY A 159 -3.27 -43.71 -18.06
N ASP A 160 -2.31 -44.47 -17.52
CA ASP A 160 -2.58 -45.76 -16.88
C ASP A 160 -2.92 -45.56 -15.40
N TYR A 161 -4.16 -45.11 -15.17
CA TYR A 161 -4.60 -44.72 -13.83
C TYR A 161 -4.74 -45.90 -12.87
N GLU A 162 -5.03 -47.12 -13.36
CA GLU A 162 -5.13 -48.31 -12.52
C GLU A 162 -3.75 -48.71 -11.98
N LEU A 163 -2.75 -48.74 -12.86
CA LEU A 163 -1.36 -48.99 -12.47
C LEU A 163 -0.87 -47.91 -11.50
N ALA A 164 -1.09 -46.64 -11.82
CA ALA A 164 -0.68 -45.52 -10.97
C ALA A 164 -1.29 -45.61 -9.56
N ALA A 165 -2.59 -45.87 -9.44
CA ALA A 165 -3.26 -46.00 -8.15
C ALA A 165 -2.66 -47.14 -7.32
N SER A 166 -2.40 -48.30 -7.92
CA SER A 166 -1.79 -49.45 -7.24
C SER A 166 -0.37 -49.15 -6.70
N LEU A 167 0.42 -48.42 -7.48
CA LEU A 167 1.78 -48.03 -7.11
C LEU A 167 1.75 -46.98 -5.98
N PHE A 168 0.86 -45.99 -6.04
CA PHE A 168 0.70 -45.01 -4.96
C PHE A 168 0.25 -45.64 -3.66
N GLU A 169 -0.71 -46.57 -3.69
CA GLU A 169 -1.14 -47.30 -2.49
C GLU A 169 -0.02 -48.09 -1.84
N THR A 170 0.84 -48.70 -2.66
CA THR A 170 1.99 -49.48 -2.17
C THR A 170 2.97 -48.57 -1.44
N HIS A 171 3.30 -47.42 -2.03
CA HIS A 171 4.18 -46.43 -1.39
C HIS A 171 3.57 -45.82 -0.10
N LEU A 172 2.26 -45.51 -0.09
CA LEU A 172 1.58 -45.00 1.10
C LEU A 172 1.56 -45.99 2.27
N LYS A 173 1.41 -47.29 2.00
CA LYS A 173 1.47 -48.35 3.03
C LYS A 173 2.87 -48.55 3.59
N GLN A 174 3.89 -48.33 2.77
CA GLN A 174 5.29 -48.44 3.18
C GLN A 174 5.72 -47.28 4.08
N ASP A 175 5.29 -46.05 3.78
CA ASP A 175 5.60 -44.86 4.59
C ASP A 175 4.85 -44.83 5.94
N SER A 176 3.70 -45.50 6.03
CA SER A 176 2.88 -45.59 7.26
C SER A 176 3.30 -46.70 8.22
N SER A 177 4.32 -47.49 7.88
CA SER A 177 4.82 -48.61 8.69
C SER A 177 6.05 -48.27 9.56
N CYS A 178 6.36 -46.98 9.73
CA CYS A 178 7.44 -46.46 10.59
C CYS A 178 6.89 -45.61 11.75
#